data_AF-A0A0F7PM72-F1
#
_entry.id   AF-A0A0F7PM72-F1
#
_cell.length_a   1.000
_cell.length_b   1.000
_cell.length_c   1.000
_cell.angle_alpha   90.00
_cell.angle_beta   90.00
_cell.angle_gamma   90.00
#
_symmetry.space_group_name_H-M   'P 1'
#
loop_
_entity.id
_entity.type
_entity.pdbx_description
1 polymer ?
#
loop_
_entity_poly.entity_id
_entity_poly.type
_entity_poly.pdbx_seq_one_letter_code
_entity_poly.pdbx_strand_id
1 'polypeptide(L)'
;MSAFWCGVVSRDHIKRGEREGFCQVCRGKRSPLDRMAVGDGIVFYSPTTAFRGAEKCQAFTAIGEIVGPQSYQFQMTLDFMPFRRDVAYFNASDAPISPLLDALEFTRKNKNWGYRFRFGHFQISRHDFECIASAMICGDAWRERFAEERNTASADSAPPPAAPIPFY
;
A
#
# COMPACT_ATOMS: atom_id res chain seq x y z
N MET A 1 5.92 -12.40 3.77
CA MET A 1 4.85 -11.85 2.92
C MET A 1 4.40 -10.52 3.44
N SER A 2 5.02 -9.46 2.90
CA SER A 2 4.55 -8.10 3.05
C SER A 2 3.17 -7.98 2.41
N ALA A 3 2.20 -7.45 3.14
CA ALA A 3 0.90 -7.13 2.59
C ALA A 3 0.93 -5.76 1.91
N PHE A 4 0.08 -5.57 0.91
CA PHE A 4 -0.04 -4.31 0.19
C PHE A 4 -1.42 -3.71 0.40
N TRP A 5 -1.46 -2.41 0.68
CA TRP A 5 -2.66 -1.70 1.11
C TRP A 5 -2.93 -0.48 0.24
N CYS A 6 -4.20 -0.21 -0.02
CA CYS A 6 -4.66 1.00 -0.70
C CYS A 6 -5.56 1.81 0.24
N GLY A 7 -5.12 3.03 0.57
CA GLY A 7 -5.86 4.01 1.34
C GLY A 7 -6.54 5.05 0.45
N VAL A 8 -7.74 5.49 0.84
CA VAL A 8 -8.50 6.51 0.10
C VAL A 8 -8.58 7.79 0.91
N VAL A 9 -7.90 8.84 0.44
CA VAL A 9 -7.80 10.12 1.14
C VAL A 9 -7.69 11.26 0.13
N SER A 10 -8.13 12.47 0.48
CA SER A 10 -7.95 13.64 -0.41
C SER A 10 -6.47 13.98 -0.58
N ARG A 11 -6.11 14.52 -1.76
CA ARG A 11 -4.72 14.87 -2.11
C ARG A 11 -4.08 15.78 -1.05
N ASP A 12 -4.80 16.81 -0.62
CA ASP A 12 -4.28 17.76 0.38
C ASP A 12 -4.00 17.09 1.73
N HIS A 13 -4.75 16.05 2.09
CA HIS A 13 -4.56 15.35 3.35
C HIS A 13 -3.31 14.49 3.30
N ILE A 14 -3.10 13.74 2.21
CA ILE A 14 -1.92 12.89 2.10
C ILE A 14 -0.66 13.69 1.87
N LYS A 15 -0.70 14.81 1.15
CA LYS A 15 0.47 15.69 0.97
C LYS A 15 0.92 16.32 2.29
N ARG A 16 0.07 16.40 3.31
CA ARG A 16 0.48 16.77 4.68
C ARG A 16 1.12 15.59 5.41
N GLY A 17 0.49 14.41 5.33
CA GLY A 17 1.06 13.17 5.88
C GLY A 17 2.42 12.80 5.28
N GLU A 18 2.61 13.01 3.98
CA GLU A 18 3.87 12.77 3.26
C GLU A 18 5.00 13.68 3.78
N ARG A 19 4.72 14.96 4.04
CA ARG A 19 5.71 15.89 4.61
C ARG A 19 6.08 15.57 6.05
N GLU A 20 5.12 15.06 6.81
CA GLU A 20 5.28 14.76 8.23
C GLU A 20 5.64 13.28 8.50
N GLY A 21 5.69 12.43 7.47
CA GLY A 21 6.09 11.02 7.55
C GLY A 21 5.05 10.07 8.17
N PHE A 22 3.76 10.43 8.17
CA PHE A 22 2.71 9.60 8.76
C PHE A 22 1.53 9.39 7.82
N CYS A 23 0.81 8.28 8.02
CA CYS A 23 -0.50 8.07 7.42
C CYS A 23 -1.62 8.10 8.45
N GLN A 24 -2.77 8.63 8.00
CA GLN A 24 -4.03 8.64 8.73
C GLN A 24 -5.16 8.26 7.77
N VAL A 25 -5.78 7.10 8.00
CA VAL A 25 -6.83 6.54 7.12
C VAL A 25 -8.16 6.38 7.87
N CYS A 26 -9.26 6.24 7.11
CA CYS A 26 -10.59 5.91 7.63
C CYS A 26 -11.10 6.83 8.76
N ARG A 27 -10.81 8.14 8.68
CA ARG A 27 -11.16 9.15 9.71
C ARG A 27 -10.46 8.93 11.07
N GLY A 28 -9.28 8.31 11.07
CA GLY A 28 -8.49 8.07 12.29
C GLY A 28 -8.89 6.82 13.07
N LYS A 29 -9.54 5.84 12.41
CA LYS A 29 -9.86 4.56 13.05
C LYS A 29 -8.61 3.71 13.25
N ARG A 30 -8.54 3.01 14.39
CA ARG A 30 -7.45 2.10 14.76
C ARG A 30 -7.44 0.80 13.94
N SER A 31 -8.61 0.19 13.75
CA SER A 31 -8.74 -1.15 13.15
C SER A 31 -8.08 -1.34 11.76
N PRO A 32 -8.14 -0.37 10.83
CA PRO A 32 -7.42 -0.46 9.56
C PRO A 32 -5.89 -0.36 9.71
N LEU A 33 -5.43 0.47 10.65
CA LEU A 33 -4.00 0.69 10.90
C LEU A 33 -3.35 -0.51 11.59
N ASP A 34 -4.06 -1.16 12.51
CA ASP A 34 -3.57 -2.34 13.25
C ASP A 34 -3.45 -3.58 12.37
N ARG A 35 -4.11 -3.61 11.20
CA ARG A 35 -3.97 -4.71 10.22
C ARG A 35 -2.68 -4.64 9.43
N MET A 36 -2.02 -3.48 9.39
CA MET A 36 -0.76 -3.31 8.69
C MET A 36 0.40 -3.75 9.60
N ALA A 37 1.43 -4.34 9.01
CA ALA A 37 2.67 -4.70 9.70
C ALA A 37 3.81 -3.78 9.22
N VAL A 38 4.91 -3.74 9.98
CA VAL A 38 6.15 -3.13 9.51
C VAL A 38 6.65 -3.91 8.30
N GLY A 39 7.04 -3.21 7.24
CA GLY A 39 7.45 -3.80 5.96
C GLY A 39 6.30 -4.01 4.97
N ASP A 40 5.06 -3.66 5.33
CA ASP A 40 3.93 -3.63 4.40
C ASP A 40 4.03 -2.42 3.46
N GLY A 41 3.60 -2.59 2.21
CA GLY A 41 3.49 -1.49 1.25
C GLY A 41 2.13 -0.79 1.36
N ILE A 42 2.13 0.54 1.28
CA ILE A 42 0.90 1.33 1.25
C ILE A 42 0.90 2.32 0.09
N VAL A 43 -0.24 2.42 -0.59
CA VAL A 43 -0.49 3.41 -1.64
C VAL A 43 -1.75 4.21 -1.33
N PHE A 44 -1.76 5.48 -1.72
CA PHE A 44 -2.89 6.39 -1.49
C PHE A 44 -3.52 6.81 -2.80
N TYR A 45 -4.83 6.57 -2.91
CA TYR A 45 -5.67 7.05 -3.98
C TYR A 45 -6.49 8.27 -3.52
N SER A 46 -6.43 9.33 -4.33
CA SER A 46 -7.16 10.57 -4.11
C SER A 46 -8.30 10.73 -5.10
N PRO A 47 -9.56 10.50 -4.69
CA PRO A 47 -10.71 10.75 -5.56
C PRO A 47 -10.91 12.26 -5.78
N THR A 48 -10.64 13.09 -4.78
CA THR A 48 -10.76 14.55 -4.81
C THR A 48 -9.46 15.24 -4.40
N THR A 49 -9.25 16.46 -4.89
CA THR A 49 -8.09 17.30 -4.50
C THR A 49 -8.21 17.71 -3.03
N ALA A 50 -9.32 18.37 -2.68
CA ALA A 50 -9.62 18.83 -1.33
C ALA A 50 -10.66 17.96 -0.61
N PHE A 51 -10.65 18.02 0.73
CA PHE A 51 -11.69 17.41 1.55
C PHE A 51 -13.03 18.11 1.31
N ARG A 52 -14.07 17.36 0.91
CA ARG A 52 -15.39 17.88 0.47
C ARG A 52 -15.33 18.79 -0.79
N GLY A 53 -14.20 18.82 -1.49
CA GLY A 53 -14.08 19.52 -2.77
C GLY A 53 -14.85 18.81 -3.88
N ALA A 54 -15.38 19.58 -4.83
CA ALA A 54 -16.00 19.06 -6.05
C ALA A 54 -14.98 18.66 -7.13
N GLU A 55 -13.74 19.14 -6.98
CA GLU A 55 -12.65 18.86 -7.91
C GLU A 55 -12.19 17.41 -7.83
N LYS A 56 -12.28 16.72 -8.96
CA LYS A 56 -11.84 15.35 -9.13
C LYS A 56 -10.32 15.32 -9.30
N CYS A 57 -9.65 14.51 -8.50
CA CYS A 57 -8.22 14.22 -8.65
C CYS A 57 -8.04 12.88 -9.37
N GLN A 58 -8.74 11.84 -8.90
CA GLN A 58 -8.73 10.47 -9.46
C GLN A 58 -7.32 9.96 -9.79
N ALA A 59 -6.39 10.17 -8.87
CA ALA A 59 -4.98 9.81 -9.03
C ALA A 59 -4.43 9.16 -7.77
N PHE A 60 -3.42 8.32 -7.93
CA PHE A 60 -2.55 7.92 -6.85
C PHE A 60 -1.56 9.04 -6.55
N THR A 61 -1.44 9.41 -5.29
CA THR A 61 -0.79 10.68 -4.88
C THR A 61 0.33 10.48 -3.87
N ALA A 62 0.42 9.30 -3.26
CA ALA A 62 1.55 8.90 -2.44
C ALA A 62 1.70 7.38 -2.41
N ILE A 63 2.93 6.91 -2.23
CA ILE A 63 3.29 5.51 -2.08
C ILE A 63 4.42 5.40 -1.07
N GLY A 64 4.39 4.38 -0.23
CA GLY A 64 5.37 4.22 0.86
C GLY A 64 5.36 2.83 1.48
N GLU A 65 6.22 2.69 2.48
CA GLU A 65 6.39 1.49 3.29
C GLU A 65 6.04 1.81 4.75
N ILE A 66 5.32 0.91 5.41
CA ILE A 66 5.02 1.04 6.84
C ILE A 66 6.29 0.76 7.65
N VAL A 67 6.76 1.78 8.36
CA VAL A 67 7.94 1.66 9.24
C VAL A 67 7.55 1.72 10.73
N GLY A 68 6.40 2.30 11.04
CA GLY A 68 5.92 2.40 12.42
C GLY A 68 5.53 1.04 13.01
N PRO A 69 6.12 0.61 14.14
CA PRO A 69 5.80 -0.67 14.77
C PRO A 69 4.38 -0.71 15.34
N GLN A 70 3.84 0.43 15.77
CA GLN A 70 2.52 0.55 16.37
C GLN A 70 1.79 1.79 15.84
N SER A 71 0.46 1.70 15.79
CA SER A 71 -0.38 2.88 15.61
C SER A 71 -0.40 3.69 16.91
N TYR A 72 -0.23 5.00 16.82
CA TYR A 72 -0.27 5.90 17.97
C TYR A 72 -1.38 6.94 17.81
N GLN A 73 -1.96 7.37 18.92
CA GLN A 73 -2.93 8.45 18.91
C GLN A 73 -2.20 9.80 18.87
N PHE A 74 -2.64 10.69 17.99
CA PHE A 74 -2.14 12.05 17.93
C PHE A 74 -3.29 13.00 18.22
N GLN A 75 -3.21 13.77 19.31
CA GLN A 75 -4.24 14.72 19.67
C GLN A 75 -4.20 15.92 18.72
N MET A 76 -5.17 15.99 17.81
CA MET A 76 -5.32 17.11 16.88
C MET A 76 -6.18 18.23 17.49
N THR A 77 -7.22 17.88 18.24
CA THR A 77 -8.03 18.80 19.03
C THR A 77 -8.44 18.14 20.34
N LEU A 78 -9.08 18.88 21.26
CA LEU A 78 -9.61 18.35 22.52
C LEU A 78 -10.50 17.11 22.31
N ASP A 79 -11.28 17.08 21.22
CA ASP A 79 -12.25 16.01 20.93
C ASP A 79 -11.82 15.07 19.79
N PHE A 80 -10.62 15.25 19.21
CA PHE A 80 -10.17 14.49 18.05
C PHE A 80 -8.75 13.96 18.23
N MET A 81 -8.66 12.66 18.54
CA MET A 81 -7.41 11.90 18.67
C MET A 81 -7.35 10.79 17.60
N PRO A 82 -7.07 11.13 16.33
CA PRO A 82 -6.88 10.13 15.29
C PRO A 82 -5.69 9.23 15.59
N PHE A 83 -5.81 7.97 15.15
CA PHE A 83 -4.66 7.07 15.06
C PHE A 83 -3.83 7.40 13.82
N ARG A 84 -2.51 7.46 14.01
CA ARG A 84 -1.49 7.63 12.98
C ARG A 84 -0.52 6.47 13.01
N ARG A 85 0.18 6.28 11.91
CA ARG A 85 1.29 5.32 11.80
C ARG A 85 2.36 5.87 10.90
N ASP A 86 3.62 5.64 11.26
CA ASP A 86 4.75 6.16 10.51
C ASP A 86 4.95 5.39 9.21
N VAL A 87 5.16 6.14 8.13
CA VAL A 87 5.31 5.64 6.78
C VAL A 87 6.53 6.29 6.15
N ALA A 88 7.44 5.47 5.63
CA ALA A 88 8.51 5.92 4.78
C ALA A 88 7.97 6.07 3.35
N TYR A 89 7.69 7.31 2.94
CA TYR A 89 7.23 7.60 1.58
C TYR A 89 8.39 7.53 0.58
N PHE A 90 8.12 6.98 -0.59
CA PHE A 90 9.05 7.05 -1.72
C PHE A 90 8.90 8.38 -2.44
N ASN A 91 9.99 8.86 -3.05
CA ASN A 91 9.90 10.02 -3.94
C ASN A 91 9.14 9.62 -5.21
N ALA A 92 7.89 10.09 -5.31
CA ALA A 92 6.94 9.63 -6.30
C ALA A 92 6.11 10.79 -6.87
N SER A 93 5.80 10.72 -8.16
CA SER A 93 4.88 11.64 -8.83
C SER A 93 3.44 11.13 -8.80
N ASP A 94 2.48 12.05 -8.81
CA ASP A 94 1.07 11.72 -8.87
C ASP A 94 0.76 10.96 -10.19
N ALA A 95 0.12 9.79 -10.11
CA ALA A 95 -0.23 8.95 -11.25
C ALA A 95 -1.76 8.84 -11.42
N PRO A 96 -2.34 9.27 -12.54
CA PRO A 96 -3.78 9.15 -12.76
C PRO A 96 -4.20 7.67 -12.83
N ILE A 97 -5.38 7.33 -12.30
CA ILE A 97 -5.87 5.94 -12.32
C ILE A 97 -6.28 5.47 -13.72
N SER A 98 -6.70 6.38 -14.59
CA SER A 98 -7.25 6.07 -15.92
C SER A 98 -6.36 5.14 -16.78
N PRO A 99 -5.05 5.42 -16.97
CA PRO A 99 -4.16 4.52 -17.72
C PRO A 99 -3.89 3.17 -17.03
N LEU A 100 -4.15 3.08 -15.72
CA LEU A 100 -3.90 1.88 -14.92
C LEU A 100 -5.13 0.97 -14.82
N LEU A 101 -6.32 1.43 -15.24
CA LEU A 101 -7.57 0.67 -15.11
C LEU A 101 -7.51 -0.71 -15.79
N ASP A 102 -6.76 -0.85 -16.88
CA ASP A 102 -6.61 -2.12 -17.60
C ASP A 102 -5.44 -2.97 -17.09
N ALA A 103 -4.54 -2.39 -16.29
CA ALA A 103 -3.38 -3.08 -15.73
C ALA A 103 -3.67 -3.68 -14.35
N LEU A 104 -4.46 -2.99 -13.51
CA LEU A 104 -4.71 -3.44 -12.13
C LEU A 104 -5.73 -4.58 -12.10
N GLU A 105 -5.45 -5.63 -11.36
CA GLU A 105 -6.31 -6.81 -11.19
C GLU A 105 -7.66 -6.41 -10.59
N PHE A 106 -7.67 -5.46 -9.66
CA PHE A 106 -8.91 -5.02 -9.01
C PHE A 106 -9.81 -4.14 -9.89
N THR A 107 -9.31 -3.59 -11.00
CA THR A 107 -10.08 -2.75 -11.92
C THR A 107 -10.40 -3.47 -13.23
N ARG A 108 -9.44 -4.20 -13.81
CA ARG A 108 -9.53 -4.82 -15.15
C ARG A 108 -10.71 -5.77 -15.30
N LYS A 109 -11.11 -6.48 -14.24
CA LYS A 109 -12.22 -7.44 -14.25
C LYS A 109 -13.48 -6.93 -13.55
N ASN A 110 -13.51 -5.69 -13.09
CA ASN A 110 -14.58 -5.19 -12.23
C ASN A 110 -15.03 -3.78 -12.62
N LYS A 111 -16.14 -3.67 -13.35
CA LYS A 111 -16.75 -2.37 -13.71
C LYS A 111 -17.24 -1.56 -12.48
N ASN A 112 -17.39 -2.20 -11.32
CA ASN A 112 -17.75 -1.59 -10.05
C ASN A 112 -16.54 -1.36 -9.13
N TRP A 113 -15.32 -1.24 -9.69
CA TRP A 113 -14.09 -0.98 -8.92
C TRP A 113 -14.22 0.22 -7.98
N GLY A 114 -15.01 1.24 -8.37
CA GLY A 114 -15.34 2.41 -7.55
C GLY A 114 -15.99 2.08 -6.20
N TYR A 115 -16.62 0.92 -6.06
CA TYR A 115 -17.23 0.46 -4.81
C TYR A 115 -16.17 0.14 -3.75
N ARG A 116 -15.01 -0.41 -4.13
CA ARG A 116 -13.92 -0.72 -3.17
C ARG A 116 -13.41 0.55 -2.48
N PHE A 117 -13.40 1.67 -3.18
CA PHE A 117 -12.98 2.95 -2.62
C PHE A 117 -13.92 3.51 -1.55
N ARG A 118 -15.18 3.03 -1.46
CA ARG A 118 -16.12 3.43 -0.38
C ARG A 118 -15.69 2.96 1.01
N PHE A 119 -14.89 1.90 1.09
CA PHE A 119 -14.41 1.37 2.37
C PHE A 119 -13.27 2.21 2.97
N GLY A 120 -12.66 3.10 2.19
CA GLY A 120 -11.59 4.00 2.64
C GLY A 120 -10.22 3.34 2.79
N HIS A 121 -10.17 2.02 2.94
CA HIS A 121 -8.95 1.24 3.05
C HIS A 121 -9.21 -0.22 2.67
N PHE A 122 -8.36 -0.81 1.81
CA PHE A 122 -8.46 -2.21 1.42
C PHE A 122 -7.11 -2.79 1.02
N GLN A 123 -6.97 -4.12 1.11
CA GLN A 123 -5.79 -4.84 0.66
C GLN A 123 -5.80 -4.98 -0.88
N ILE A 124 -4.62 -4.83 -1.49
CA ILE A 124 -4.36 -5.01 -2.92
C ILE A 124 -3.34 -6.13 -3.15
N SER A 125 -3.28 -6.66 -4.36
CA SER A 125 -2.26 -7.66 -4.69
C SER A 125 -0.89 -7.01 -4.86
N ARG A 126 0.16 -7.83 -4.78
CA ARG A 126 1.52 -7.38 -5.12
C ARG A 126 1.58 -6.82 -6.53
N HIS A 127 0.95 -7.49 -7.49
CA HIS A 127 0.91 -7.04 -8.88
C HIS A 127 0.31 -5.64 -9.02
N ASP A 128 -0.83 -5.38 -8.34
CA ASP A 128 -1.44 -4.05 -8.33
C ASP A 128 -0.49 -2.98 -7.80
N PHE A 129 0.17 -3.28 -6.68
CA PHE A 129 1.14 -2.36 -6.07
C PHE A 129 2.32 -2.09 -7.01
N GLU A 130 2.86 -3.12 -7.66
CA GLU A 130 3.96 -2.99 -8.63
C GLU A 130 3.58 -2.13 -9.84
N CYS A 131 2.37 -2.32 -10.38
CA CYS A 131 1.86 -1.50 -11.49
C CYS A 131 1.74 -0.03 -11.09
N ILE A 132 1.23 0.25 -9.89
CA ILE A 132 1.09 1.64 -9.41
C ILE A 132 2.48 2.23 -9.11
N ALA A 133 3.35 1.48 -8.44
CA ALA A 133 4.72 1.91 -8.13
C ALA A 133 5.50 2.26 -9.40
N SER A 134 5.39 1.43 -10.44
CA SER A 134 6.04 1.67 -11.74
C SER A 134 5.51 2.92 -12.46
N ALA A 135 4.24 3.29 -12.21
CA ALA A 135 3.64 4.49 -12.78
C ALA A 135 3.97 5.76 -11.97
N MET A 136 4.29 5.62 -10.69
CA MET A 136 4.52 6.73 -9.77
C MET A 136 6.01 7.05 -9.56
N ILE A 137 6.89 6.04 -9.59
CA ILE A 137 8.30 6.18 -9.24
C ILE A 137 9.14 6.02 -10.51
N CYS A 138 10.03 6.99 -10.76
CA CYS A 138 11.04 6.85 -11.81
C CYS A 138 12.16 5.92 -11.32
N GLY A 139 12.09 4.64 -11.72
CA GLY A 139 13.10 3.61 -11.42
C GLY A 139 12.61 2.48 -10.52
N ASP A 140 13.54 1.61 -10.15
CA ASP A 140 13.27 0.34 -9.45
C ASP A 140 13.58 0.38 -7.94
N ALA A 141 13.78 1.57 -7.34
CA ALA A 141 14.17 1.70 -5.93
C ALA A 141 13.18 1.03 -4.95
N TRP A 142 11.89 1.02 -5.30
CA TRP A 142 10.86 0.32 -4.54
C TRP A 142 11.00 -1.21 -4.65
N ARG A 143 11.54 -1.74 -5.76
CA ARG A 143 11.72 -3.19 -5.94
C ARG A 143 12.72 -3.76 -4.98
N GLU A 144 13.79 -3.04 -4.65
CA GLU A 144 14.80 -3.46 -3.68
C GLU A 144 14.20 -3.57 -2.27
N ARG A 145 13.36 -2.60 -1.90
CA ARG A 145 12.66 -2.60 -0.59
C ARG A 145 11.69 -3.76 -0.43
N PHE A 146 11.07 -4.21 -1.51
CA PHE A 146 10.14 -5.35 -1.50
C PHE A 146 10.74 -6.59 -2.19
N ALA A 147 12.07 -6.67 -2.37
CA ALA A 147 12.75 -7.72 -3.14
C ALA A 147 12.85 -9.07 -2.42
N GLU A 148 12.65 -9.10 -1.10
CA GLU A 148 13.02 -10.24 -0.23
C GLU A 148 12.31 -11.56 -0.54
N GLU A 149 11.37 -11.61 -1.49
CA GLU A 149 10.63 -12.84 -1.83
C GLU A 149 11.00 -13.47 -3.18
N ARG A 150 11.90 -12.87 -3.98
CA ARG A 150 12.32 -13.52 -5.23
C ARG A 150 13.27 -14.71 -5.05
N ASN A 151 13.80 -14.95 -3.84
CA ASN A 151 14.90 -15.90 -3.65
C ASN A 151 14.64 -17.07 -2.69
N THR A 152 13.39 -17.35 -2.29
CA THR A 152 13.06 -18.52 -1.46
C THR A 152 12.25 -19.61 -2.18
N ALA A 153 12.13 -19.54 -3.51
CA ALA A 153 11.46 -20.58 -4.32
C ALA A 153 12.41 -21.34 -5.27
N SER A 154 13.70 -21.45 -4.96
CA SER A 154 14.62 -22.24 -5.80
C SER A 154 15.80 -22.89 -5.06
N ALA A 155 15.60 -23.37 -3.83
CA ALA A 155 16.66 -24.10 -3.12
C ALA A 155 16.22 -25.37 -2.37
N ASP A 156 14.97 -25.83 -2.50
CA ASP A 156 14.54 -27.06 -1.81
C ASP A 156 13.67 -27.96 -2.70
N SER A 157 14.29 -28.52 -3.72
CA SER A 157 13.82 -29.76 -4.36
C SER A 157 15.01 -30.63 -4.78
N ALA A 158 15.99 -30.80 -3.88
CA ALA A 158 16.87 -31.94 -3.97
C ALA A 158 16.17 -33.11 -3.26
N PRO A 159 15.82 -34.21 -3.95
CA PRO A 159 15.31 -35.38 -3.25
C PRO A 159 16.39 -35.87 -2.27
N PRO A 160 15.99 -36.32 -1.05
CA PRO A 160 16.95 -36.83 -0.09
C PRO A 160 17.72 -38.02 -0.71
N PRO A 161 19.04 -38.14 -0.46
CA PRO A 161 19.80 -39.29 -0.95
C PRO A 161 19.19 -40.58 -0.43
N ALA A 162 18.89 -41.50 -1.35
CA ALA A 162 18.32 -42.80 -1.03
C ALA A 162 19.20 -43.52 0.01
N ALA A 163 18.60 -43.93 1.12
CA ALA A 163 19.26 -44.74 2.12
C ALA A 163 19.69 -46.09 1.49
N PRO A 164 20.90 -46.59 1.79
CA PRO A 164 21.34 -47.89 1.31
C PRO A 164 20.48 -49.00 1.92
N ILE A 165 19.91 -49.83 1.05
CA ILE A 165 19.10 -51.00 1.38
C ILE A 165 20.05 -52.06 1.97
N PRO A 166 19.86 -52.54 3.21
CA PRO A 166 20.64 -53.66 3.71
C PRO A 166 20.15 -54.95 3.04
N PHE A 167 21.06 -55.61 2.32
CA PHE A 167 20.88 -57.00 1.90
C PHE A 167 21.00 -57.91 3.13
N TYR A 168 19.93 -58.62 3.47
CA TYR A 168 19.96 -59.90 4.17
C TYR A 168 18.86 -60.80 3.59
#